data_AF-A0A924L4B9-F1
#
_entry.id   AF-A0A924L4B9-F1
#
_cell.length_a   1.000
_cell.length_b   1.000
_cell.length_c   1.000
_cell.angle_alpha   90.00
_cell.angle_beta   90.00
_cell.angle_gamma   90.00
#
_symmetry.space_group_name_H-M   'P 1'
#
loop_
_entity.id
_entity.type
_entity.pdbx_description
1 polymer ?
#
loop_
_entity_poly.entity_id
_entity_poly.type
_entity_poly.pdbx_seq_one_letter_code
_entity_poly.pdbx_strand_id
1 'polypeptide(L)'
;YASTGAALLNDIVTERRKELAFEGDRFYDLNRLKQPIVRVSNAGAIPAGTGNINLTVPYSDYRRIAPIPQGEIQVNKNIAGQQNPNY
;
A
#
# COMPACT_ATOMS: atom_id res chain seq x y z
N TYR A 1 7.57 30.35 -9.72
CA TYR A 1 7.44 29.21 -8.80
C TYR A 1 8.07 28.00 -9.48
N ALA A 2 9.15 27.44 -8.92
CA ALA A 2 9.75 26.21 -9.41
C ALA A 2 10.19 25.38 -8.20
N SER A 3 9.52 24.26 -7.96
CA SER A 3 9.94 23.28 -6.96
C SER A 3 11.04 22.39 -7.54
N THR A 4 12.00 21.99 -6.72
CA THR A 4 13.10 21.11 -7.12
C THR A 4 13.36 20.03 -6.06
N GLY A 5 14.15 19.00 -6.40
CA GLY A 5 14.56 17.95 -5.47
C GLY A 5 13.36 17.25 -4.79
N ALA A 6 13.44 17.09 -3.47
CA ALA A 6 12.40 16.43 -2.68
C ALA A 6 11.05 17.17 -2.71
N ALA A 7 11.07 18.51 -2.78
CA ALA A 7 9.85 19.30 -2.86
C ALA A 7 9.09 19.00 -4.17
N LEU A 8 9.80 18.95 -5.29
CA LEU A 8 9.21 18.58 -6.58
C LEU A 8 8.59 17.17 -6.56
N LEU A 9 9.29 16.19 -5.97
CA LEU A 9 8.75 14.83 -5.84
C LEU A 9 7.46 14.79 -5.01
N ASN A 10 7.40 15.55 -3.92
CA ASN A 10 6.19 15.63 -3.08
C ASN A 10 5.03 16.31 -3.82
N ASP A 11 5.30 17.36 -4.59
CA ASP A 11 4.29 18.02 -5.41
C ASP A 11 3.74 17.05 -6.47
N ILE A 12 4.62 16.31 -7.17
CA ILE A 12 4.21 15.28 -8.14
C ILE A 12 3.33 14.20 -7.49
N VAL A 13 3.73 13.67 -6.33
CA VAL A 13 2.96 12.64 -5.61
C VAL A 13 1.61 13.17 -5.12
N THR A 14 1.55 14.46 -4.79
CA THR A 14 0.32 15.15 -4.40
C THR A 14 -0.63 15.29 -5.58
N GLU A 15 -0.15 15.76 -6.73
CA GLU A 15 -0.98 15.89 -7.93
C GLU A 15 -1.42 14.53 -8.47
N ARG A 16 -0.55 13.52 -8.48
CA ARG A 16 -0.94 12.14 -8.85
C ARG A 16 -2.09 11.61 -8.00
N ARG A 17 -2.12 11.92 -6.69
CA ARG A 17 -3.21 11.50 -5.81
C ARG A 17 -4.54 12.18 -6.16
N LYS A 18 -4.51 13.43 -6.62
CA LYS A 18 -5.69 14.19 -6.99
C LYS A 18 -6.22 13.74 -8.35
N GLU A 19 -5.32 13.62 -9.33
CA GLU A 19 -5.68 13.27 -10.71
C GLU A 19 -6.16 11.82 -10.82
N LEU A 20 -5.41 10.87 -10.24
CA LEU A 20 -5.65 9.43 -10.38
C LEU A 20 -6.45 8.85 -9.20
N ALA A 21 -7.31 9.69 -8.60
CA ALA A 21 -8.09 9.29 -7.45
C ALA A 21 -9.06 8.17 -7.85
N PHE A 22 -9.04 7.08 -7.08
CA PHE A 22 -9.92 5.91 -7.27
C PHE A 22 -9.64 5.05 -8.52
N GLU A 23 -8.48 5.23 -9.16
CA GLU A 23 -8.08 4.46 -10.37
C GLU A 23 -7.10 3.31 -10.09
N GLY A 24 -6.68 3.14 -8.83
CA GLY A 24 -5.81 2.05 -8.39
C GLY A 24 -4.33 2.42 -8.17
N ASP A 25 -3.91 3.63 -8.55
CA ASP A 25 -2.51 4.06 -8.45
C ASP A 25 -1.98 4.21 -7.02
N ARG A 26 -2.83 4.71 -6.11
CA ARG A 26 -2.36 5.25 -4.83
C ARG A 26 -1.61 4.21 -3.98
N PHE A 27 -2.04 2.95 -4.02
CA PHE A 27 -1.37 1.87 -3.30
C PHE A 27 0.05 1.63 -3.84
N TYR A 28 0.20 1.51 -5.15
CA TYR A 28 1.47 1.23 -5.81
C TYR A 28 2.44 2.41 -5.70
N ASP A 29 1.96 3.65 -5.77
CA ASP A 29 2.78 4.85 -5.53
C ASP A 29 3.39 4.83 -4.13
N LEU A 30 2.59 4.53 -3.11
CA LEU A 30 3.09 4.42 -1.73
C LEU A 30 4.06 3.24 -1.56
N ASN A 31 3.84 2.12 -2.26
CA ASN A 31 4.76 0.97 -2.22
C ASN A 31 6.11 1.32 -2.85
N ARG A 32 6.13 1.79 -4.10
CA ARG A 32 7.37 2.04 -4.86
C ARG A 32 8.23 3.15 -4.25
N LEU A 33 7.60 4.12 -3.57
CA LEU A 33 8.27 5.20 -2.87
C LEU A 33 8.62 4.86 -1.41
N LYS A 34 8.37 3.62 -0.98
CA LYS A 34 8.60 3.13 0.39
C LYS A 34 7.91 3.98 1.47
N GLN A 35 6.74 4.52 1.15
CA GLN A 35 5.94 5.36 2.05
C GLN A 35 4.89 4.53 2.81
N PRO A 36 4.57 4.89 4.07
CA PRO A 36 3.48 4.25 4.80
C PRO A 36 2.12 4.65 4.22
N ILE A 37 1.11 3.80 4.43
CA ILE A 37 -0.29 4.16 4.20
C ILE A 37 -0.80 4.79 5.49
N VAL A 38 -1.20 6.06 5.44
CA VAL A 38 -1.78 6.79 6.58
C VAL A 38 -3.20 7.21 6.22
N ARG A 39 -4.15 6.73 7.01
CA ARG A 39 -5.57 7.05 6.94
C ARG A 39 -5.93 7.96 8.10
N VAL A 40 -6.95 8.78 7.91
CA VAL A 40 -7.48 9.64 8.98
C VAL A 40 -8.85 9.12 9.40
N SER A 41 -9.12 9.12 10.70
CA SER A 41 -10.48 8.94 11.21
C SER A 41 -11.23 10.25 11.01
N ASN A 42 -12.34 10.21 10.27
CA ASN A 42 -13.25 11.33 10.12
C ASN A 42 -14.69 10.80 10.00
N ALA A 43 -15.68 11.69 10.05
CA ALA A 43 -17.10 11.32 10.06
C ALA A 43 -17.56 10.55 8.79
N GLY A 44 -16.82 10.66 7.68
CA GLY A 44 -17.11 9.94 6.44
C GLY A 44 -16.19 8.73 6.19
N ALA A 45 -15.28 8.41 7.11
CA ALA A 45 -14.34 7.32 6.93
C ALA A 45 -15.02 5.98 7.19
N ILE A 46 -14.80 5.01 6.30
CA ILE A 46 -15.14 3.61 6.58
C ILE A 46 -14.25 3.14 7.74
N PRO A 47 -14.84 2.61 8.83
CA PRO A 47 -14.04 2.21 9.98
C PRO A 47 -12.96 1.19 9.63
N ALA A 48 -11.70 1.46 10.01
CA ALA A 48 -10.58 0.55 9.83
C ALA A 48 -10.55 -0.54 10.93
N GLY A 49 -11.68 -1.22 11.13
CA GLY A 49 -11.93 -2.14 12.24
C GLY A 49 -12.54 -1.46 13.48
N THR A 50 -12.80 -2.24 14.54
CA THR A 50 -13.35 -1.75 15.80
C THR A 50 -12.47 -0.64 16.36
N GLY A 51 -13.00 0.59 16.46
CA GLY A 51 -12.28 1.73 17.00
C GLY A 51 -11.21 2.35 16.08
N ASN A 52 -11.20 2.04 14.77
CA ASN A 52 -10.20 2.57 13.83
C ASN A 52 -8.75 2.26 14.22
N ILE A 53 -8.47 1.05 14.71
CA ILE A 53 -7.15 0.68 15.25
C ILE A 53 -6.06 0.52 14.18
N ASN A 54 -6.41 0.47 12.89
CA ASN A 54 -5.46 0.23 11.79
C ASN A 54 -5.40 1.40 10.78
N LEU A 55 -5.22 2.62 11.28
CA LEU A 55 -5.11 3.81 10.42
C LEU A 55 -3.75 3.95 9.74
N THR A 56 -2.71 3.33 10.28
CA THR A 56 -1.36 3.38 9.72
C THR A 56 -0.89 1.98 9.37
N VAL A 57 -0.52 1.77 8.10
CA VAL A 57 0.13 0.54 7.62
C VAL A 57 1.57 0.88 7.24
N PRO A 58 2.58 0.41 7.97
CA PRO A 58 3.98 0.70 7.67
C PRO A 58 4.41 0.03 6.35
N TYR A 59 5.46 0.55 5.71
CA TYR A 59 5.97 -0.06 4.47
C TYR A 59 6.43 -1.50 4.65
N SER A 60 6.96 -1.83 5.82
CA SER A 60 7.42 -3.17 6.17
C SER A 60 6.29 -4.16 6.50
N ASP A 61 5.02 -3.75 6.48
CA ASP A 61 3.91 -4.69 6.73
C ASP A 61 3.87 -5.74 5.62
N TYR A 62 4.06 -7.01 5.99
CA TYR A 62 4.09 -8.13 5.06
C TYR A 62 2.79 -8.27 4.25
N ARG A 63 1.66 -7.75 4.77
CA ARG A 63 0.35 -7.77 4.10
C ARG A 63 0.23 -6.76 2.96
N ARG A 64 1.26 -5.95 2.71
CA ARG A 64 1.35 -5.15 1.46
C ARG A 64 1.66 -6.00 0.23
N ILE A 65 2.03 -7.27 0.43
CA ILE A 65 2.17 -8.27 -0.63
C ILE A 65 1.14 -9.36 -0.33
N ALA A 66 0.32 -9.71 -1.32
CA ALA A 66 -0.66 -10.77 -1.17
C ALA A 66 0.05 -12.14 -1.06
N PRO A 67 -0.51 -13.14 -0.36
CA PRO A 67 0.06 -14.48 -0.34
C PRO A 67 0.07 -15.06 -1.76
N ILE A 68 1.05 -15.93 -2.04
CA ILE A 68 0.98 -16.79 -3.21
C ILE A 68 -0.27 -17.67 -3.05
N PRO A 69 -1.13 -17.79 -4.09
CA PRO A 69 -2.36 -18.55 -3.97
C PRO A 69 -2.12 -20.00 -3.53
N GLN A 70 -2.93 -20.49 -2.59
CA GLN A 70 -2.76 -21.82 -2.01
C GLN A 70 -2.82 -22.94 -3.07
N GLY A 71 -3.66 -22.79 -4.09
CA GLY A 71 -3.74 -23.74 -5.20
C GLY A 71 -2.42 -23.86 -5.98
N GLU A 72 -1.73 -22.73 -6.20
CA GLU A 72 -0.43 -22.71 -6.87
C GLU A 72 0.64 -23.44 -6.04
N ILE A 73 0.66 -23.20 -4.73
CA ILE A 73 1.55 -23.89 -3.78
C ILE A 73 1.30 -25.40 -3.77
N GLN A 74 0.03 -25.81 -3.79
CA GLN A 74 -0.35 -27.23 -3.73
C GLN A 74 -0.02 -27.99 -5.03
N VAL A 75 -0.18 -27.35 -6.19
CA VAL A 75 0.04 -27.98 -7.49
C VAL A 75 1.51 -27.95 -7.89
N ASN A 76 2.22 -26.86 -7.63
CA ASN A 76 3.62 -26.69 -8.04
C ASN A 76 4.59 -26.93 -6.88
N LYS A 77 5.13 -28.16 -6.82
CA LYS A 77 6.10 -28.59 -5.79
C LYS A 77 7.37 -27.73 -5.73
N ASN A 78 7.76 -27.06 -6.83
CA ASN A 78 8.96 -26.22 -6.83
C ASN A 78 8.80 -24.97 -5.96
N ILE A 79 7.56 -24.48 -5.78
CA ILE A 79 7.27 -23.26 -5.00
C ILE A 79 6.59 -23.56 -3.66
N ALA A 80 6.43 -24.84 -3.29
CA ALA A 80 5.68 -25.24 -2.10
C ALA A 80 6.23 -24.64 -0.78
N GLY A 81 7.53 -24.37 -0.71
CA GLY A 81 8.19 -23.73 0.44
C GLY A 81 8.54 -22.26 0.22
N GLN A 82 8.03 -21.63 -0.84
CA GLN A 82 8.42 -20.26 -1.26
C GLN A 82 7.33 -19.22 -1.00
N GLN A 83 6.49 -19.42 0.03
CA GLN A 83 5.48 -18.45 0.41
C GLN A 83 6.13 -17.09 0.78
N ASN A 84 5.40 -16.00 0.54
CA ASN A 84 5.80 -14.68 0.99
C ASN A 84 6.00 -14.68 2.52
N PRO A 85 7.06 -14.05 3.04
CA PRO A 85 7.37 -14.12 4.47
C PRO A 85 6.18 -13.76 5.37
N ASN A 86 5.97 -14.54 6.42
CA ASN A 86 4.90 -14.42 7.43
C ASN A 86 3.48 -14.80 6.98
N TYR A 87 3.31 -15.41 5.80
CA TYR A 87 2.08 -16.11 5.40
C TYR A 87 2.21 -17.63 5.54
#